data_AF-A0A973JML6-F1
#
_entry.id   AF-A0A973JML6-F1
#
_cell.length_a   1.000
_cell.length_b   1.000
_cell.length_c   1.000
_cell.angle_alpha   90.00
_cell.angle_beta   90.00
_cell.angle_gamma   90.00
#
_symmetry.space_group_name_H-M   'P 1'
#
loop_
_entity.id
_entity.type
_entity.pdbx_description
1 polymer ?
#
loop_
_entity_poly.entity_id
_entity_poly.type
_entity_poly.pdbx_seq_one_letter_code
_entity_poly.pdbx_strand_id
1 'polypeptide(L)'
;MANNKPLGQNGQQLISQLIVASNAVKEKKSSNGQFVNVPGVGREVSFAYERLRNAAEYTQEHLVTQKAIRRFFVRNLSFINNSLKSRHLAEELMVELIQSGYVENNSQPVEMIDTLGSMIQSHYSNYWRLKEIGTKSSLAESWTLDLMSVSVEKMIMPNYVRSAFAQFAYRHYHAILPKDAFVIKKRDEPNYDASIYIAIYKALFKADIAGVRYDMQQLYSISDTNIHDYANFHKRIDENFNSELTENLTQYINKYGAPLRVLKNMAQSGDGFVELLKHSGKFQSAYAVQIEKEYIEARTKLNSGLIKSIAFLFITKTLIGVAIEVPYDMMTVGTIIYVPLIINLFAPIVYMALLRLGLKMPGDTNTRAMQQYAENMLYGDESQVNLFPSPKKSIYPIGFRIAYGLMFLLVFGLVTDILITLGFNWVQGIIFYIFFATANFLGFRLSRIVREMELVTNKAGFLTTLRDFIYMPFILLGQWISDKYSKVNIVAMILDLAIELPLKTILRLIRQWTEFINEKKDEI
;
A
#
# COMPACT_ATOMS: atom_id res chain seq x y z
N MET A 1 8.39 23.13 -34.75
CA MET A 1 6.93 23.32 -34.63
C MET A 1 6.33 22.00 -34.19
N ALA A 2 5.91 21.86 -32.93
CA ALA A 2 5.24 20.64 -32.48
C ALA A 2 3.80 20.67 -33.03
N ASN A 3 3.45 19.74 -33.92
CA ASN A 3 2.08 19.57 -34.37
C ASN A 3 1.20 19.25 -33.16
N ASN A 4 0.30 20.16 -32.81
CA ASN A 4 -0.65 19.95 -31.73
C ASN A 4 -1.66 18.89 -32.22
N LYS A 5 -1.59 17.68 -31.66
CA LYS A 5 -2.52 16.60 -31.99
C LYS A 5 -3.82 16.83 -31.22
N PRO A 6 -4.99 16.67 -31.86
CA PRO A 6 -6.26 16.72 -31.14
C PRO A 6 -6.36 15.55 -30.15
N LEU A 7 -7.11 15.74 -29.07
CA LEU A 7 -7.39 14.68 -28.11
C LEU A 7 -8.21 13.57 -28.75
N GLY A 8 -7.80 12.33 -28.51
CA GLY A 8 -8.58 11.14 -28.82
C GLY A 8 -9.75 10.95 -27.85
N GLN A 9 -10.54 9.90 -28.07
CA GLN A 9 -11.72 9.60 -27.26
C GLN A 9 -11.39 9.43 -25.76
N ASN A 10 -10.39 8.61 -25.45
CA ASN A 10 -9.86 8.45 -24.08
C ASN A 10 -9.44 9.79 -23.43
N GLY A 11 -8.73 10.65 -24.17
CA GLY A 11 -8.29 11.94 -23.66
C GLY A 11 -9.45 12.91 -23.35
N GLN A 12 -10.45 12.96 -24.22
CA GLN A 12 -11.65 13.78 -24.00
C GLN A 12 -12.47 13.32 -22.79
N GLN A 13 -12.59 12.00 -22.60
CA GLN A 13 -13.29 11.43 -21.44
C GLN A 13 -12.55 11.69 -20.13
N LEU A 14 -11.21 11.61 -20.12
CA LEU A 14 -10.42 11.95 -18.94
C LEU A 14 -10.67 13.41 -18.53
N ILE A 15 -10.69 14.33 -19.50
CA ILE A 15 -11.01 15.74 -19.24
C ILE A 15 -12.40 15.89 -18.62
N SER A 16 -13.43 15.26 -19.20
CA SER A 16 -14.80 15.43 -18.69
C SER A 16 -14.95 14.92 -17.26
N GLN A 17 -14.35 13.77 -16.94
CA GLN A 17 -14.36 13.21 -15.59
C GLN A 17 -13.61 14.09 -14.59
N LEU A 18 -12.47 14.67 -14.98
CA LEU A 18 -11.69 15.56 -14.12
C LEU A 18 -12.38 16.91 -13.88
N ILE A 19 -13.10 17.45 -14.88
CA ILE A 19 -13.90 18.66 -14.71
C ILE A 19 -15.00 18.42 -13.68
N VAL A 20 -15.76 17.33 -13.80
CA VAL A 20 -16.80 16.95 -12.83
C VAL A 20 -16.21 16.81 -11.43
N ALA A 21 -15.08 16.10 -11.30
CA ALA A 21 -14.38 15.94 -10.03
C ALA A 21 -13.93 17.29 -9.44
N SER A 22 -13.41 18.21 -10.26
CA SER A 22 -12.95 19.53 -9.81
C SER A 22 -14.09 20.43 -9.33
N ASN A 23 -15.26 20.35 -9.96
CA ASN A 23 -16.45 21.10 -9.54
C ASN A 23 -16.97 20.61 -8.19
N ALA A 24 -17.01 19.28 -7.98
CA ALA A 24 -17.40 18.68 -6.70
C ALA A 24 -16.47 19.09 -5.53
N VAL A 25 -15.18 19.34 -5.79
CA VAL A 25 -14.25 19.89 -4.79
C VAL A 25 -14.60 21.35 -4.44
N LYS A 26 -14.96 22.17 -5.44
CA LYS A 26 -15.26 23.59 -5.25
C LYS A 26 -16.55 23.82 -4.46
N GLU A 27 -17.59 23.03 -4.74
CA GLU A 27 -18.87 23.11 -4.01
C GLU A 27 -18.71 22.81 -2.51
N LYS A 28 -17.83 21.87 -2.15
CA LYS A 28 -17.60 21.49 -0.74
C LYS A 28 -16.85 22.55 0.09
N LYS A 29 -16.14 23.50 -0.54
CA LYS A 29 -15.40 24.58 0.15
C LYS A 29 -16.28 25.79 0.53
N SER A 30 -17.55 25.79 0.11
CA SER A 30 -18.52 26.86 0.37
C SER A 30 -19.39 26.51 1.59
N SER A 31 -18.83 26.60 2.80
CA SER A 31 -19.56 26.35 4.05
C SER A 31 -19.35 27.51 5.02
N ASN A 32 -20.39 28.32 5.24
CA ASN A 32 -20.45 29.29 6.34
C ASN A 32 -21.11 28.60 7.55
N GLY A 33 -20.39 28.43 8.66
CA GLY A 33 -20.91 27.77 9.86
C GLY A 33 -19.92 27.82 11.04
N GLN A 34 -20.35 27.29 12.20
CA GLN A 34 -19.45 27.05 13.33
C GLN A 34 -18.54 25.86 13.02
N PHE A 35 -17.25 25.99 13.30
CA PHE A 35 -16.26 24.95 13.03
C PHE A 35 -15.86 24.21 14.30
N VAL A 36 -15.52 22.92 14.14
CA VAL A 36 -15.00 22.08 15.21
C VAL A 36 -13.66 22.66 15.68
N ASN A 37 -13.65 23.13 16.92
CA ASN A 37 -12.47 23.61 17.60
C ASN A 37 -12.05 22.61 18.68
N VAL A 38 -10.81 22.13 18.57
CA VAL A 38 -10.20 21.28 19.57
C VAL A 38 -9.12 22.08 20.30
N PRO A 39 -9.18 22.17 21.65
CA PRO A 39 -8.10 22.76 22.43
C PRO A 39 -6.74 22.11 22.11
N GLY A 40 -5.68 22.91 21.99
CA GLY A 40 -4.34 22.44 21.57
C GLY A 40 -3.62 21.48 22.53
N VAL A 41 -4.30 21.03 23.59
CA VAL A 41 -3.74 20.17 24.64
C VAL A 41 -3.28 18.84 24.06
N GLY A 42 -1.98 18.54 24.22
CA GLY A 42 -1.41 17.25 23.83
C GLY A 42 -1.23 17.02 22.33
N ARG A 43 -1.51 18.04 21.50
CA ARG A 43 -1.38 17.96 20.03
C ARG A 43 0.03 17.57 19.59
N GLU A 44 1.06 18.21 20.14
CA GLU A 44 2.46 17.92 19.79
C GLU A 44 2.84 16.46 20.13
N VAL A 45 2.38 15.96 21.28
CA VAL A 45 2.68 14.59 21.72
C VAL A 45 1.94 13.56 20.84
N SER A 46 0.66 13.80 20.55
CA SER A 46 -0.12 12.95 19.66
C SER A 46 0.45 12.94 18.24
N PHE A 47 0.83 14.11 17.71
CA PHE A 47 1.45 14.25 16.41
C PHE A 47 2.81 13.53 16.34
N ALA A 48 3.66 13.69 17.36
CA ALA A 48 4.94 12.99 17.44
C ALA A 48 4.77 11.46 17.48
N TYR A 49 3.82 10.98 18.27
CA TYR A 49 3.49 9.55 18.33
C TYR A 49 3.00 9.02 16.97
N GLU A 50 2.11 9.73 16.29
CA GLU A 50 1.60 9.31 14.98
C GLU A 50 2.70 9.28 13.91
N ARG A 51 3.65 10.23 13.94
CA ARG A 51 4.83 10.17 13.06
C ARG A 51 5.70 8.95 13.33
N LEU A 52 5.93 8.62 14.60
CA LEU A 52 6.65 7.39 14.98
C LEU A 52 5.90 6.15 14.50
N ARG A 53 4.59 6.09 14.70
CA ARG A 53 3.74 4.98 14.27
C ARG A 53 3.78 4.78 12.76
N ASN A 54 3.59 5.85 11.99
CA ASN A 54 3.60 5.80 10.54
C ASN A 54 4.96 5.39 9.96
N ALA A 55 6.05 5.77 10.63
CA ALA A 55 7.39 5.34 10.26
C ALA A 55 7.62 3.84 10.49
N ALA A 56 6.98 3.24 11.52
CA ALA A 56 7.12 1.83 11.87
C ALA A 56 6.31 0.89 10.96
N GLU A 57 5.09 1.27 10.55
CA GLU A 57 4.21 0.36 9.79
C GLU A 57 4.50 0.26 8.28
N TYR A 58 5.40 1.08 7.72
CA TYR A 58 5.69 1.15 6.28
C TYR A 58 4.40 1.13 5.42
N THR A 59 3.39 1.90 5.84
CA THR A 59 2.09 2.03 5.16
C THR A 59 2.19 3.01 3.99
N GLN A 60 1.40 2.79 2.93
CA GLN A 60 1.25 3.78 1.85
C GLN A 60 0.67 5.08 2.42
N GLU A 61 1.21 6.23 2.03
CA GLU A 61 0.87 7.53 2.62
C GLU A 61 -0.64 7.82 2.63
N HIS A 62 -1.34 7.50 1.54
CA HIS A 62 -2.80 7.69 1.46
C HIS A 62 -3.63 6.74 2.32
N LEU A 63 -3.06 5.64 2.82
CA LEU A 63 -3.76 4.70 3.72
C LEU A 63 -3.55 5.06 5.19
N VAL A 64 -2.69 6.03 5.50
CA VAL A 64 -2.34 6.38 6.87
C VAL A 64 -3.58 6.84 7.66
N THR A 65 -4.36 7.78 7.10
CA THR A 65 -5.58 8.28 7.73
C THR A 65 -6.62 7.18 7.93
N GLN A 66 -6.87 6.38 6.89
CA GLN A 66 -7.79 5.24 6.95
C GLN A 66 -7.40 4.25 8.07
N LYS A 67 -6.09 3.95 8.21
CA LYS A 67 -5.62 3.07 9.28
C LYS A 67 -5.76 3.70 10.66
N ALA A 68 -5.49 5.00 10.81
CA ALA A 68 -5.69 5.70 12.08
C ALA A 68 -7.17 5.65 12.51
N ILE A 69 -8.09 5.92 11.59
CA ILE A 69 -9.54 5.79 11.82
C ILE A 69 -9.90 4.35 12.22
N ARG A 70 -9.34 3.35 11.52
CA ARG A 70 -9.59 1.95 11.84
C ARG A 70 -9.10 1.57 13.24
N ARG A 71 -7.90 2.02 13.64
CA ARG A 71 -7.35 1.79 14.98
C ARG A 71 -8.23 2.44 16.06
N PHE A 72 -8.69 3.66 15.79
CA PHE A 72 -9.66 4.33 16.66
C PHE A 72 -10.92 3.47 16.87
N PHE A 73 -11.50 2.92 15.80
CA PHE A 73 -12.69 2.08 15.92
C PHE A 73 -12.42 0.75 16.63
N VAL A 74 -11.30 0.07 16.33
CA VAL A 74 -10.88 -1.15 17.04
C VAL A 74 -10.75 -0.90 18.55
N ARG A 75 -10.23 0.26 18.96
CA ARG A 75 -10.07 0.63 20.36
C ARG A 75 -11.39 0.95 21.07
N ASN A 76 -12.30 1.63 20.38
CA ASN A 76 -13.46 2.27 21.03
C ASN A 76 -14.80 1.53 20.80
N LEU A 77 -14.88 0.61 19.84
CA LEU A 77 -16.10 -0.17 19.59
C LEU A 77 -16.11 -1.49 20.38
N SER A 78 -17.25 -1.77 21.02
CA SER A 78 -17.56 -3.07 21.60
C SER A 78 -18.56 -3.80 20.69
N PHE A 79 -18.24 -5.06 20.38
CA PHE A 79 -19.12 -5.98 19.64
C PHE A 79 -19.76 -7.04 20.55
N ILE A 80 -19.74 -6.81 21.87
CA ILE A 80 -20.32 -7.72 22.88
C ILE A 80 -21.79 -7.38 23.12
N ASN A 81 -22.14 -6.09 23.17
CA ASN A 81 -23.48 -5.59 23.44
C ASN A 81 -23.90 -4.60 22.36
N ASN A 82 -25.17 -4.66 21.92
CA ASN A 82 -25.70 -3.73 20.93
C ASN A 82 -26.09 -2.39 21.57
N SER A 83 -25.08 -1.63 21.98
CA SER A 83 -25.24 -0.31 22.59
C SER A 83 -24.12 0.60 22.11
N LEU A 84 -24.46 1.60 21.31
CA LEU A 84 -23.51 2.55 20.77
C LEU A 84 -23.97 3.99 20.98
N LYS A 85 -23.09 4.82 21.54
CA LYS A 85 -23.25 6.28 21.58
C LYS A 85 -22.54 6.89 20.36
N SER A 86 -23.17 6.76 19.19
CA SER A 86 -22.50 7.04 17.91
C SER A 86 -22.05 8.49 17.74
N ARG A 87 -22.85 9.46 18.21
CA ARG A 87 -22.48 10.89 18.19
C ARG A 87 -21.23 11.16 19.03
N HIS A 88 -21.20 10.67 20.28
CA HIS A 88 -20.02 10.82 21.14
C HIS A 88 -18.77 10.17 20.53
N LEU A 89 -18.94 9.00 19.88
CA LEU A 89 -17.83 8.35 19.19
C LEU A 89 -17.33 9.17 17.99
N ALA A 90 -18.22 9.84 17.26
CA ALA A 90 -17.86 10.76 16.17
C ALA A 90 -17.10 11.99 16.69
N GLU A 91 -17.51 12.55 17.83
CA GLU A 91 -16.82 13.66 18.50
C GLU A 91 -15.39 13.27 18.88
N GLU A 92 -15.21 12.13 19.56
CA GLU A 92 -13.89 11.63 19.94
C GLU A 92 -13.00 11.34 18.73
N LEU A 93 -13.57 10.78 17.66
CA LEU A 93 -12.83 10.52 16.42
C LEU A 93 -12.33 11.83 15.80
N MET A 94 -13.20 12.83 15.68
CA MET A 94 -12.84 14.14 15.14
C MET A 94 -11.75 14.80 15.97
N VAL A 95 -11.86 14.75 17.30
CA VAL A 95 -10.83 15.29 18.20
C VAL A 95 -9.49 14.60 17.97
N GLU A 96 -9.48 13.28 17.89
CA GLU A 96 -8.25 12.53 17.72
C GLU A 96 -7.59 12.81 16.35
N LEU A 97 -8.39 12.90 15.28
CA LEU A 97 -7.90 13.24 13.94
C LEU A 97 -7.31 14.66 13.87
N ILE A 98 -7.87 15.61 14.64
CA ILE A 98 -7.33 16.97 14.73
C ILE A 98 -6.04 17.00 15.56
N GLN A 99 -5.99 16.30 16.70
CA GLN A 99 -4.80 16.24 17.56
C GLN A 99 -3.62 15.51 16.89
N SER A 100 -3.91 14.49 16.10
CA SER A 100 -2.91 13.75 15.31
C SER A 100 -2.46 14.50 14.04
N GLY A 101 -3.13 15.59 13.68
CA GLY A 101 -2.81 16.39 12.50
C GLY A 101 -3.29 15.79 11.18
N TYR A 102 -4.18 14.78 11.20
CA TYR A 102 -4.83 14.29 9.98
C TYR A 102 -5.90 15.25 9.46
N VAL A 103 -6.52 16.03 10.36
CA VAL A 103 -7.50 17.06 10.04
C VAL A 103 -7.06 18.39 10.62
N GLU A 104 -7.21 19.47 9.85
CA GLU A 104 -6.90 20.82 10.32
C GLU A 104 -7.93 21.28 11.36
N ASN A 105 -7.46 21.94 12.42
CA ASN A 105 -8.36 22.50 13.43
C ASN A 105 -9.17 23.65 12.82
N ASN A 106 -10.43 23.82 13.22
CA ASN A 106 -11.37 24.79 12.65
C ASN A 106 -11.62 24.62 11.13
N SER A 107 -11.46 23.42 10.57
CA SER A 107 -11.69 23.17 9.13
C SER A 107 -13.01 22.48 8.80
N GLN A 108 -13.62 21.78 9.77
CA GLN A 108 -14.84 20.99 9.57
C GLN A 108 -16.01 21.63 10.32
N PRO A 109 -17.22 21.69 9.74
CA PRO A 109 -18.41 22.21 10.40
C PRO A 109 -18.87 21.30 11.54
N VAL A 110 -19.48 21.84 12.59
CA VAL A 110 -19.96 21.05 13.74
C VAL A 110 -21.03 20.03 13.32
N GLU A 111 -21.87 20.36 12.35
CA GLU A 111 -22.92 19.49 11.79
C GLU A 111 -22.35 18.21 11.14
N MET A 112 -21.05 18.22 10.79
CA MET A 112 -20.33 17.04 10.32
C MET A 112 -20.34 15.91 11.36
N ILE A 113 -20.31 16.25 12.65
CA ILE A 113 -20.31 15.28 13.76
C ILE A 113 -21.59 14.44 13.76
N ASP A 114 -22.74 15.07 13.50
CA ASP A 114 -24.02 14.37 13.43
C ASP A 114 -24.12 13.43 12.24
N THR A 115 -23.60 13.88 11.10
CA THR A 115 -23.55 13.08 9.88
C THR A 115 -22.61 11.88 10.07
N LEU A 116 -21.45 12.10 10.71
CA LEU A 116 -20.51 11.04 11.09
C LEU A 116 -21.14 10.05 12.07
N GLY A 117 -21.83 10.55 13.10
CA GLY A 117 -22.53 9.72 14.08
C GLY A 117 -23.57 8.81 13.44
N SER A 118 -24.33 9.34 12.48
CA SER A 118 -25.33 8.57 11.71
C SER A 118 -24.67 7.48 10.85
N MET A 119 -23.58 7.80 10.16
CA MET A 119 -22.81 6.85 9.37
C MET A 119 -22.22 5.72 10.21
N ILE A 120 -21.59 6.06 11.35
CA ILE A 120 -21.05 5.08 12.31
C ILE A 120 -22.18 4.18 12.82
N GLN A 121 -23.33 4.74 13.18
CA GLN A 121 -24.48 3.97 13.64
C GLN A 121 -24.98 2.98 12.57
N SER A 122 -25.02 3.39 11.29
CA SER A 122 -25.44 2.51 10.19
C SER A 122 -24.51 1.30 10.05
N HIS A 123 -23.20 1.55 9.94
CA HIS A 123 -22.21 0.48 9.82
C HIS A 123 -22.19 -0.46 11.04
N TYR A 124 -22.35 0.09 12.24
CA TYR A 124 -22.45 -0.70 13.46
C TYR A 124 -23.72 -1.54 13.51
N SER A 125 -24.86 -1.01 13.06
CA SER A 125 -26.10 -1.76 12.96
C SER A 125 -25.98 -2.92 11.97
N ASN A 126 -25.25 -2.72 10.87
CA ASN A 126 -24.97 -3.77 9.88
C ASN A 126 -24.14 -4.92 10.47
N TYR A 127 -23.26 -4.68 11.44
CA TYR A 127 -22.57 -5.77 12.16
C TYR A 127 -23.57 -6.74 12.80
N TRP A 128 -24.56 -6.21 13.52
CA TRP A 128 -25.56 -7.04 14.20
C TRP A 128 -26.47 -7.78 13.23
N ARG A 129 -26.88 -7.13 12.14
CA ARG A 129 -27.64 -7.78 11.06
C ARG A 129 -26.83 -8.91 10.39
N LEU A 130 -25.52 -8.71 10.17
CA LEU A 130 -24.64 -9.77 9.66
C LEU A 130 -24.56 -10.96 10.62
N LYS A 131 -24.53 -10.70 11.93
CA LYS A 131 -24.54 -11.72 12.97
C LYS A 131 -25.84 -12.53 12.96
N GLU A 132 -26.99 -11.88 12.79
CA GLU A 132 -28.31 -12.51 12.71
C GLU A 132 -28.42 -13.50 11.55
N ILE A 133 -27.85 -13.19 10.39
CA ILE A 133 -27.83 -14.09 9.22
C ILE A 133 -26.73 -15.17 9.28
N GLY A 134 -26.04 -15.31 10.42
CA GLY A 134 -25.04 -16.36 10.64
C GLY A 134 -23.62 -16.05 10.15
N THR A 135 -23.29 -14.79 9.85
CA THR A 135 -21.92 -14.41 9.48
C THR A 135 -20.98 -14.63 10.68
N LYS A 136 -19.80 -15.21 10.42
CA LYS A 136 -18.75 -15.40 11.43
C LYS A 136 -18.37 -14.05 12.06
N SER A 137 -18.28 -13.98 13.38
CA SER A 137 -18.04 -12.71 14.10
C SER A 137 -16.81 -11.97 13.60
N SER A 138 -15.69 -12.68 13.41
CA SER A 138 -14.45 -12.08 12.91
C SER A 138 -14.59 -11.46 11.51
N LEU A 139 -15.46 -12.02 10.66
CA LEU A 139 -15.69 -11.53 9.30
C LEU A 139 -16.62 -10.31 9.32
N ALA A 140 -17.72 -10.39 10.08
CA ALA A 140 -18.64 -9.27 10.27
C ALA A 140 -17.92 -8.06 10.87
N GLU A 141 -17.11 -8.28 11.90
CA GLU A 141 -16.28 -7.25 12.52
C GLU A 141 -15.29 -6.63 11.52
N SER A 142 -14.58 -7.46 10.74
CA SER A 142 -13.66 -6.98 9.71
C SER A 142 -14.39 -6.12 8.67
N TRP A 143 -15.51 -6.59 8.11
CA TRP A 143 -16.27 -5.83 7.12
C TRP A 143 -16.78 -4.50 7.67
N THR A 144 -17.34 -4.51 8.88
CA THR A 144 -17.84 -3.30 9.54
C THR A 144 -16.72 -2.30 9.78
N LEU A 145 -15.60 -2.70 10.39
CA LEU A 145 -14.48 -1.80 10.67
C LEU A 145 -13.83 -1.27 9.39
N ASP A 146 -13.64 -2.14 8.39
CA ASP A 146 -12.99 -1.78 7.14
C ASP A 146 -13.84 -0.75 6.37
N LEU A 147 -15.13 -1.03 6.17
CA LEU A 147 -16.02 -0.13 5.43
C LEU A 147 -16.29 1.17 6.19
N MET A 148 -16.53 1.10 7.50
CA MET A 148 -16.74 2.29 8.33
C MET A 148 -15.53 3.23 8.27
N SER A 149 -14.31 2.68 8.33
CA SER A 149 -13.09 3.49 8.28
C SER A 149 -12.90 4.20 6.95
N VAL A 150 -13.19 3.51 5.83
CA VAL A 150 -13.11 4.10 4.50
C VAL A 150 -14.21 5.13 4.28
N SER A 151 -15.46 4.83 4.69
CA SER A 151 -16.58 5.78 4.59
C SER A 151 -16.26 7.09 5.31
N VAL A 152 -15.70 7.02 6.53
CA VAL A 152 -15.28 8.21 7.28
C VAL A 152 -14.11 8.93 6.59
N GLU A 153 -13.09 8.21 6.12
CA GLU A 153 -11.97 8.81 5.36
C GLU A 153 -12.46 9.59 4.15
N LYS A 154 -13.35 9.00 3.34
CA LYS A 154 -13.92 9.65 2.16
C LYS A 154 -14.81 10.84 2.49
N MET A 155 -15.52 10.77 3.60
CA MET A 155 -16.38 11.84 4.07
C MET A 155 -15.55 13.06 4.49
N ILE A 156 -14.47 12.85 5.24
CA ILE A 156 -13.58 13.92 5.73
C ILE A 156 -12.66 14.43 4.60
N MET A 157 -12.06 13.52 3.84
CA MET A 157 -11.03 13.80 2.83
C MET A 157 -11.41 13.19 1.46
N PRO A 158 -12.45 13.70 0.77
CA PRO A 158 -12.86 13.16 -0.51
C PRO A 158 -11.76 13.37 -1.56
N ASN A 159 -11.53 12.35 -2.38
CA ASN A 159 -10.58 12.41 -3.48
C ASN A 159 -11.28 12.10 -4.81
N TYR A 160 -12.04 13.07 -5.32
CA TYR A 160 -12.80 12.90 -6.56
C TYR A 160 -11.91 12.68 -7.80
N VAL A 161 -10.71 13.28 -7.81
CA VAL A 161 -9.72 13.07 -8.89
C VAL A 161 -9.28 11.61 -8.96
N ARG A 162 -9.06 10.96 -7.82
CA ARG A 162 -8.71 9.54 -7.75
C ARG A 162 -9.79 8.68 -8.39
N SER A 163 -11.06 8.92 -8.07
CA SER A 163 -12.19 8.14 -8.61
C SER A 163 -12.36 8.35 -10.12
N ALA A 164 -12.26 9.60 -10.59
CA ALA A 164 -12.25 9.93 -12.01
C ALA A 164 -11.12 9.17 -12.75
N PHE A 165 -9.90 9.23 -12.22
CA PHE A 165 -8.76 8.55 -12.83
C PHE A 165 -8.90 7.02 -12.82
N ALA A 166 -9.51 6.45 -11.78
CA ALA A 166 -9.74 5.01 -11.70
C ALA A 166 -10.68 4.52 -12.81
N GLN A 167 -11.74 5.28 -13.11
CA GLN A 167 -12.65 4.98 -14.21
C GLN A 167 -11.95 5.10 -15.58
N PHE A 168 -11.14 6.13 -15.78
CA PHE A 168 -10.31 6.28 -16.97
C PHE A 168 -9.37 5.06 -17.15
N ALA A 169 -8.63 4.69 -16.11
CA ALA A 169 -7.73 3.54 -16.14
C ALA A 169 -8.47 2.23 -16.43
N TYR A 170 -9.68 2.07 -15.88
CA TYR A 170 -10.53 0.91 -16.14
C TYR A 170 -10.88 0.77 -17.61
N ARG A 171 -11.36 1.85 -18.24
CA ARG A 171 -11.69 1.85 -19.67
C ARG A 171 -10.48 1.52 -20.52
N HIS A 172 -9.35 2.19 -20.25
CA HIS A 172 -8.10 1.98 -20.98
C HIS A 172 -7.64 0.53 -20.90
N TYR A 173 -7.53 -0.05 -19.71
CA TYR A 173 -7.09 -1.44 -19.57
C TYR A 173 -8.10 -2.45 -20.09
N HIS A 174 -9.39 -2.19 -19.92
CA HIS A 174 -10.43 -3.06 -20.48
C HIS A 174 -10.40 -3.09 -22.02
N ALA A 175 -10.04 -1.97 -22.68
CA ALA A 175 -9.94 -1.89 -24.13
C ALA A 175 -8.71 -2.64 -24.69
N ILE A 176 -7.57 -2.59 -23.99
CA ILE A 176 -6.28 -3.10 -24.51
C ILE A 176 -5.89 -4.48 -23.97
N LEU A 177 -6.50 -4.94 -22.88
CA LEU A 177 -6.22 -6.26 -22.33
C LEU A 177 -7.22 -7.27 -22.89
N PRO A 178 -6.77 -8.21 -23.75
CA PRO A 178 -7.67 -9.21 -24.32
C PRO A 178 -8.02 -10.27 -23.26
N LYS A 179 -9.31 -10.56 -23.12
CA LYS A 179 -9.87 -11.44 -22.08
C LYS A 179 -9.29 -12.86 -22.11
N ASP A 180 -9.16 -13.43 -23.31
CA ASP A 180 -8.64 -14.77 -23.59
C ASP A 180 -7.16 -14.96 -23.20
N ALA A 181 -6.41 -13.86 -23.07
CA ALA A 181 -5.02 -13.90 -22.66
C ALA A 181 -4.84 -14.09 -21.14
N PHE A 182 -5.87 -13.76 -20.34
CA PHE A 182 -5.84 -13.84 -18.87
C PHE A 182 -6.80 -14.88 -18.29
N VAL A 183 -7.98 -15.07 -18.89
CA VAL A 183 -8.97 -16.05 -18.43
C VAL A 183 -8.56 -17.45 -18.88
N ILE A 184 -7.96 -18.22 -17.96
CA ILE A 184 -7.51 -19.60 -18.22
C ILE A 184 -8.67 -20.60 -18.04
N LYS A 185 -9.51 -20.40 -17.03
CA LYS A 185 -10.65 -21.27 -16.72
C LYS A 185 -11.94 -20.55 -17.11
N LYS A 186 -12.81 -21.22 -17.87
CA LYS A 186 -14.10 -20.65 -18.30
C LYS A 186 -14.96 -20.15 -17.13
N ARG A 187 -14.83 -20.76 -15.94
CA ARG A 187 -15.54 -20.33 -14.73
C ARG A 187 -15.13 -18.94 -14.21
N ASP A 188 -13.93 -18.47 -14.56
CA ASP A 188 -13.40 -17.17 -14.11
C ASP A 188 -13.87 -16.03 -15.03
N GLU A 189 -14.46 -16.38 -16.18
CA GLU A 189 -14.93 -15.46 -17.20
C GLU A 189 -15.91 -14.38 -16.69
N PRO A 190 -16.90 -14.69 -15.82
CA PRO A 190 -17.83 -13.69 -15.29
C PRO A 190 -17.18 -12.69 -14.32
N ASN A 191 -16.00 -13.00 -13.79
CA ASN A 191 -15.31 -12.17 -12.81
C ASN A 191 -14.27 -11.23 -13.45
N TYR A 192 -14.07 -11.30 -14.77
CA TYR A 192 -13.02 -10.56 -15.46
C TYR A 192 -13.08 -9.05 -15.22
N ASP A 193 -14.26 -8.45 -15.38
CA ASP A 193 -14.46 -7.00 -15.24
C ASP A 193 -14.16 -6.53 -13.81
N ALA A 194 -14.68 -7.26 -12.82
CA ALA A 194 -14.38 -7.03 -11.41
C ALA A 194 -12.89 -7.21 -11.12
N SER A 195 -12.24 -8.23 -11.68
CA SER A 195 -10.81 -8.49 -11.51
C SER A 195 -9.93 -7.38 -12.12
N ILE A 196 -10.28 -6.83 -13.29
CA ILE A 196 -9.58 -5.66 -13.86
C ILE A 196 -9.72 -4.47 -12.91
N TYR A 197 -10.95 -4.18 -12.48
CA TYR A 197 -11.20 -3.05 -11.57
C TYR A 197 -10.35 -3.17 -10.30
N ILE A 198 -10.39 -4.33 -9.64
CA ILE A 198 -9.60 -4.60 -8.43
C ILE A 198 -8.10 -4.51 -8.73
N ALA A 199 -7.63 -5.04 -9.86
CA ALA A 199 -6.22 -5.02 -10.23
C ALA A 199 -5.70 -3.59 -10.44
N ILE A 200 -6.50 -2.70 -11.02
CA ILE A 200 -6.17 -1.28 -11.17
C ILE A 200 -6.01 -0.62 -9.80
N TYR A 201 -6.95 -0.89 -8.90
CA TYR A 201 -6.92 -0.40 -7.52
C TYR A 201 -5.67 -0.89 -6.77
N LYS A 202 -5.33 -2.18 -6.89
CA LYS A 202 -4.11 -2.76 -6.31
C LYS A 202 -2.84 -2.17 -6.93
N ALA A 203 -2.78 -2.03 -8.25
CA ALA A 203 -1.53 -1.72 -8.96
C ALA A 203 -1.20 -0.23 -9.09
N LEU A 204 -2.21 0.61 -9.39
CA LEU A 204 -2.02 2.04 -9.63
C LEU A 204 -2.27 2.88 -8.38
N PHE A 205 -3.24 2.48 -7.55
CA PHE A 205 -3.62 3.22 -6.35
C PHE A 205 -3.11 2.59 -5.06
N LYS A 206 -2.51 1.40 -5.12
CA LYS A 206 -2.06 0.63 -3.95
C LYS A 206 -3.14 0.58 -2.87
N ALA A 207 -4.39 0.39 -3.29
CA ALA A 207 -5.54 0.28 -2.39
C ALA A 207 -5.54 -1.07 -1.69
N ASP A 208 -5.99 -1.08 -0.44
CA ASP A 208 -6.27 -2.31 0.29
C ASP A 208 -7.68 -2.85 -0.03
N ILE A 209 -8.00 -4.01 0.53
CA ILE A 209 -9.31 -4.64 0.36
C ILE A 209 -10.46 -3.75 0.85
N ALA A 210 -10.23 -2.98 1.92
CA ALA A 210 -11.23 -2.09 2.49
C ALA A 210 -11.63 -0.99 1.49
N GLY A 211 -10.66 -0.32 0.88
CA GLY A 211 -10.90 0.68 -0.16
C GLY A 211 -11.61 0.09 -1.38
N VAL A 212 -11.23 -1.12 -1.80
CA VAL A 212 -11.89 -1.83 -2.91
C VAL A 212 -13.36 -2.17 -2.59
N ARG A 213 -13.64 -2.69 -1.39
CA ARG A 213 -15.00 -3.01 -0.96
C ARG A 213 -15.90 -1.78 -1.00
N TYR A 214 -15.44 -0.67 -0.44
CA TYR A 214 -16.18 0.59 -0.43
C TYR A 214 -16.44 1.10 -1.86
N ASP A 215 -15.40 1.25 -2.67
CA ASP A 215 -15.54 1.85 -4.01
C ASP A 215 -16.39 0.97 -4.94
N MET A 216 -16.28 -0.36 -4.84
CA MET A 216 -17.16 -1.26 -5.59
C MET A 216 -18.60 -1.22 -5.08
N GLN A 217 -18.83 -1.11 -3.76
CA GLN A 217 -20.19 -0.98 -3.22
C GLN A 217 -20.89 0.26 -3.78
N GLN A 218 -20.17 1.39 -3.85
CA GLN A 218 -20.67 2.63 -4.46
C GLN A 218 -20.91 2.44 -5.97
N LEU A 219 -19.96 1.82 -6.69
CA LEU A 219 -20.09 1.59 -8.14
C LEU A 219 -21.31 0.75 -8.51
N TYR A 220 -21.59 -0.31 -7.76
CA TYR A 220 -22.73 -1.19 -7.98
C TYR A 220 -24.01 -0.73 -7.26
N SER A 221 -23.97 0.39 -6.53
CA SER A 221 -25.09 0.92 -5.75
C SER A 221 -25.70 -0.11 -4.80
N ILE A 222 -24.86 -0.92 -4.16
CA ILE A 222 -25.31 -1.97 -3.23
C ILE A 222 -25.78 -1.33 -1.93
N SER A 223 -27.07 -1.50 -1.64
CA SER A 223 -27.70 -1.05 -0.41
C SER A 223 -27.31 -1.96 0.77
N ASP A 224 -27.17 -1.36 1.94
CA ASP A 224 -26.99 -2.07 3.22
C ASP A 224 -28.33 -2.45 3.90
N THR A 225 -29.47 -2.12 3.27
CA THR A 225 -30.81 -2.51 3.76
C THR A 225 -31.05 -4.00 3.59
N ASN A 226 -30.71 -4.57 2.42
CA ASN A 226 -30.72 -6.02 2.22
C ASN A 226 -29.38 -6.62 2.66
N ILE A 227 -29.34 -7.05 3.92
CA ILE A 227 -28.10 -7.56 4.51
C ILE A 227 -27.58 -8.85 3.85
N HIS A 228 -28.46 -9.66 3.23
CA HIS A 228 -28.04 -10.87 2.53
C HIS A 228 -27.28 -10.53 1.24
N ASP A 229 -27.80 -9.59 0.46
CA ASP A 229 -27.13 -9.11 -0.77
C ASP A 229 -25.83 -8.40 -0.44
N TYR A 230 -25.83 -7.57 0.61
CA TYR A 230 -24.63 -6.92 1.14
C TYR A 230 -23.54 -7.94 1.51
N ALA A 231 -23.90 -8.98 2.28
CA ALA A 231 -22.96 -10.02 2.69
C ALA A 231 -22.42 -10.83 1.51
N ASN A 232 -23.29 -11.23 0.59
CA ASN A 232 -22.92 -11.96 -0.61
C ASN A 232 -22.00 -11.14 -1.51
N PHE A 233 -22.28 -9.84 -1.65
CA PHE A 233 -21.47 -8.91 -2.43
C PHE A 233 -20.04 -8.79 -1.88
N HIS A 234 -19.88 -8.50 -0.58
CA HIS A 234 -18.56 -8.36 0.01
C HIS A 234 -17.78 -9.67 0.04
N LYS A 235 -18.46 -10.82 0.21
CA LYS A 235 -17.83 -12.14 0.07
C LYS A 235 -17.27 -12.35 -1.34
N ARG A 236 -18.03 -12.01 -2.38
CA ARG A 236 -17.56 -12.11 -3.78
C ARG A 236 -16.38 -11.18 -4.06
N ILE A 237 -16.35 -9.98 -3.46
CA ILE A 237 -15.18 -9.09 -3.57
C ILE A 237 -13.96 -9.75 -2.93
N ASP A 238 -14.09 -10.34 -1.75
CA ASP A 238 -12.98 -11.01 -1.06
C ASP A 238 -12.42 -12.18 -1.88
N GLU A 239 -13.30 -12.97 -2.50
CA GLU A 239 -12.94 -14.06 -3.41
C GLU A 239 -12.23 -13.53 -4.66
N ASN A 240 -12.77 -12.49 -5.30
CA ASN A 240 -12.18 -11.89 -6.49
C ASN A 240 -10.84 -11.21 -6.20
N PHE A 241 -10.71 -10.52 -5.06
CA PHE A 241 -9.48 -9.81 -4.67
C PHE A 241 -8.29 -10.76 -4.49
N ASN A 242 -8.56 -11.96 -3.98
CA ASN A 242 -7.58 -13.01 -3.74
C ASN A 242 -7.46 -14.03 -4.90
N SER A 243 -8.19 -13.83 -5.99
CA SER A 243 -8.19 -14.75 -7.13
C SER A 243 -6.87 -14.69 -7.93
N GLU A 244 -6.50 -15.82 -8.51
CA GLU A 244 -5.35 -15.94 -9.42
C GLU A 244 -5.47 -15.00 -10.63
N LEU A 245 -6.69 -14.82 -11.16
CA LEU A 245 -6.98 -13.89 -12.26
C LEU A 245 -6.64 -12.44 -11.88
N THR A 246 -7.15 -11.96 -10.75
CA THR A 246 -6.87 -10.61 -10.25
C THR A 246 -5.38 -10.42 -9.97
N GLU A 247 -4.70 -11.44 -9.43
CA GLU A 247 -3.27 -11.37 -9.15
C GLU A 247 -2.44 -11.28 -10.44
N ASN A 248 -2.75 -12.08 -11.47
CA ASN A 248 -2.10 -12.02 -12.77
C ASN A 248 -2.31 -10.65 -13.45
N LEU A 249 -3.54 -10.13 -13.43
CA LEU A 249 -3.85 -8.78 -13.94
C LEU A 249 -3.10 -7.71 -13.14
N THR A 250 -3.07 -7.83 -11.81
CA THR A 250 -2.36 -6.90 -10.91
C THR A 250 -0.87 -6.87 -11.23
N GLN A 251 -0.24 -8.02 -11.45
CA GLN A 251 1.18 -8.10 -11.79
C GLN A 251 1.46 -7.48 -13.16
N TYR A 252 0.59 -7.73 -14.14
CA TYR A 252 0.71 -7.17 -15.47
C TYR A 252 0.59 -5.64 -15.46
N ILE A 253 -0.49 -5.11 -14.86
CA ILE A 253 -0.71 -3.67 -14.69
C ILE A 253 0.40 -3.06 -13.83
N ASN A 254 0.92 -3.78 -12.83
CA ASN A 254 2.01 -3.24 -12.03
C ASN A 254 3.28 -3.04 -12.85
N LYS A 255 3.61 -4.03 -13.69
CA LYS A 255 4.81 -4.03 -14.53
C LYS A 255 4.74 -2.94 -15.60
N TYR A 256 3.59 -2.76 -16.24
CA TYR A 256 3.47 -1.87 -17.39
C TYR A 256 2.71 -0.57 -17.12
N GLY A 257 2.22 -0.36 -15.90
CA GLY A 257 1.39 0.78 -15.53
C GLY A 257 2.15 2.06 -15.18
N ALA A 258 3.47 2.09 -15.35
CA ALA A 258 4.29 3.26 -15.07
C ALA A 258 3.75 4.53 -15.75
N PRO A 259 3.35 4.52 -17.04
CA PRO A 259 2.84 5.71 -17.68
C PRO A 259 1.57 6.27 -17.03
N LEU A 260 0.65 5.40 -16.61
CA LEU A 260 -0.57 5.80 -15.92
C LEU A 260 -0.29 6.30 -14.50
N ARG A 261 0.74 5.77 -13.81
CA ARG A 261 1.12 6.29 -12.48
C ARG A 261 1.63 7.73 -12.57
N VAL A 262 2.50 8.02 -13.55
CA VAL A 262 2.97 9.39 -13.83
C VAL A 262 1.78 10.29 -14.13
N LEU A 263 0.88 9.85 -15.02
CA LEU A 263 -0.29 10.64 -15.40
C LEU A 263 -1.24 10.90 -14.22
N LYS A 264 -1.47 9.89 -13.38
CA LYS A 264 -2.26 10.00 -12.14
C LYS A 264 -1.67 11.05 -11.21
N ASN A 265 -0.35 11.01 -10.99
CA ASN A 265 0.32 11.95 -10.10
C ASN A 265 0.25 13.37 -10.66
N MET A 266 0.32 13.57 -11.98
CA MET A 266 0.05 14.88 -12.61
C MET A 266 -1.39 15.35 -12.36
N ALA A 267 -2.37 14.47 -12.56
CA ALA A 267 -3.78 14.80 -12.32
C ALA A 267 -4.06 15.19 -10.86
N GLN A 268 -3.34 14.61 -9.91
CA GLN A 268 -3.45 14.91 -8.48
C GLN A 268 -2.69 16.16 -8.04
N SER A 269 -1.71 16.64 -8.81
CA SER A 269 -0.78 17.70 -8.40
C SER A 269 -1.29 19.14 -8.58
N GLY A 270 -2.44 19.38 -9.20
CA GLY A 270 -3.10 20.69 -9.13
C GLY A 270 -3.80 21.21 -10.38
N ASP A 271 -4.25 22.46 -10.25
CA ASP A 271 -5.06 23.19 -11.23
C ASP A 271 -4.33 23.41 -12.55
N GLY A 272 -5.03 23.23 -13.67
CA GLY A 272 -4.49 23.41 -15.01
C GLY A 272 -4.07 22.14 -15.74
N PHE A 273 -4.11 20.96 -15.10
CA PHE A 273 -3.87 19.68 -15.80
C PHE A 273 -4.87 19.45 -16.95
N VAL A 274 -6.14 19.83 -16.76
CA VAL A 274 -7.15 19.78 -17.83
C VAL A 274 -6.78 20.67 -19.01
N GLU A 275 -6.22 21.86 -18.77
CA GLU A 275 -5.78 22.75 -19.84
C GLU A 275 -4.51 22.22 -20.51
N LEU A 276 -3.59 21.64 -19.73
CA LEU A 276 -2.38 20.99 -20.23
C LEU A 276 -2.72 19.88 -21.24
N LEU A 277 -3.73 19.04 -20.96
CA LEU A 277 -4.17 17.96 -21.85
C LEU A 277 -4.69 18.46 -23.20
N LYS A 278 -5.16 19.70 -23.32
CA LYS A 278 -5.63 20.25 -24.61
C LYS A 278 -4.47 20.57 -25.57
N HIS A 279 -3.24 20.66 -25.06
CA HIS A 279 -2.05 21.06 -25.83
C HIS A 279 -1.00 19.95 -25.81
N SER A 280 -1.04 19.03 -26.79
CA SER A 280 -0.20 17.83 -26.82
C SER A 280 1.30 18.13 -26.67
N GLY A 281 1.80 19.20 -27.31
CA GLY A 281 3.21 19.60 -27.20
C GLY A 281 3.60 20.03 -25.78
N LYS A 282 2.75 20.85 -25.12
CA LYS A 282 2.97 21.29 -23.73
C LYS A 282 2.85 20.13 -22.76
N PHE A 283 1.87 19.24 -22.99
CA PHE A 283 1.70 18.02 -22.22
C PHE A 283 2.96 17.14 -22.26
N GLN A 284 3.53 16.89 -23.45
CA GLN A 284 4.71 16.04 -23.59
C GLN A 284 5.92 16.56 -22.80
N SER A 285 6.16 17.87 -22.83
CA SER A 285 7.22 18.49 -22.03
C SER A 285 6.96 18.37 -20.53
N ALA A 286 5.73 18.67 -20.08
CA ALA A 286 5.37 18.54 -18.66
C ALA A 286 5.41 17.09 -18.17
N TYR A 287 5.02 16.14 -19.02
CA TYR A 287 5.07 14.71 -18.73
C TYR A 287 6.52 14.22 -18.57
N ALA A 288 7.45 14.69 -19.40
CA ALA A 288 8.88 14.40 -19.27
C ALA A 288 9.44 14.87 -17.92
N VAL A 289 9.13 16.12 -17.55
CA VAL A 289 9.54 16.70 -16.26
C VAL A 289 8.94 15.91 -15.09
N GLN A 290 7.69 15.47 -15.21
CA GLN A 290 7.10 14.61 -14.18
C GLN A 290 7.83 13.26 -14.09
N ILE A 291 8.17 12.60 -15.20
CA ILE A 291 8.93 11.33 -15.17
C ILE A 291 10.24 11.50 -14.38
N GLU A 292 10.98 12.58 -14.62
CA GLU A 292 12.22 12.86 -13.88
C GLU A 292 11.97 13.03 -12.38
N LYS A 293 10.91 13.76 -12.00
CA LYS A 293 10.49 13.91 -10.61
C LYS A 293 10.20 12.54 -9.97
N GLU A 294 9.46 11.67 -10.67
CA GLU A 294 9.15 10.32 -10.19
C GLU A 294 10.41 9.46 -10.02
N TYR A 295 11.39 9.57 -10.93
CA TYR A 295 12.68 8.88 -10.78
C TYR A 295 13.46 9.38 -9.55
N ILE A 296 13.47 10.69 -9.30
CA ILE A 296 14.11 11.27 -8.10
C ILE A 296 13.41 10.79 -6.83
N GLU A 297 12.08 10.80 -6.81
CA GLU A 297 11.29 10.31 -5.67
C GLU A 297 11.51 8.82 -5.43
N ALA A 298 11.48 8.00 -6.49
CA ALA A 298 11.79 6.57 -6.42
C ALA A 298 13.20 6.34 -5.86
N ARG A 299 14.17 7.18 -6.21
CA ARG A 299 15.56 7.07 -5.73
C ARG A 299 15.66 7.37 -4.25
N THR A 300 14.96 8.41 -3.80
CA THR A 300 14.91 8.83 -2.40
C THR A 300 14.18 7.80 -1.54
N LYS A 301 13.05 7.27 -2.02
CA LYS A 301 12.29 6.18 -1.37
C LYS A 301 13.13 4.89 -1.29
N LEU A 302 13.83 4.53 -2.35
CA LEU A 302 14.74 3.38 -2.36
C LEU A 302 15.90 3.57 -1.36
N ASN A 303 16.57 4.72 -1.38
CA ASN A 303 17.68 5.03 -0.48
C ASN A 303 17.27 4.97 0.99
N SER A 304 16.21 5.71 1.34
CA SER A 304 15.70 5.74 2.71
C SER A 304 15.22 4.36 3.15
N GLY A 305 14.57 3.60 2.27
CA GLY A 305 14.17 2.22 2.52
C GLY A 305 15.35 1.28 2.77
N LEU A 306 16.43 1.40 2.00
CA LEU A 306 17.66 0.62 2.19
C LEU A 306 18.33 0.96 3.52
N ILE A 307 18.50 2.24 3.85
CA ILE A 307 19.11 2.68 5.11
C ILE A 307 18.31 2.16 6.31
N LYS A 308 16.98 2.32 6.29
CA LYS A 308 16.10 1.81 7.35
C LYS A 308 16.19 0.29 7.47
N SER A 309 16.25 -0.44 6.36
CA SER A 309 16.36 -1.90 6.36
C SER A 309 17.72 -2.38 6.89
N ILE A 310 18.81 -1.69 6.52
CA ILE A 310 20.16 -1.97 7.04
C ILE A 310 20.20 -1.74 8.54
N ALA A 311 19.69 -0.60 9.02
CA ALA A 311 19.64 -0.28 10.44
C ALA A 311 18.81 -1.32 11.22
N PHE A 312 17.63 -1.67 10.70
CA PHE A 312 16.76 -2.69 11.30
C PHE A 312 17.45 -4.06 11.39
N LEU A 313 18.06 -4.52 10.30
CA LEU A 313 18.80 -5.79 10.27
C LEU A 313 19.99 -5.76 11.23
N PHE A 314 20.75 -4.67 11.27
CA PHE A 314 21.88 -4.52 12.18
C PHE A 314 21.47 -4.60 13.66
N ILE A 315 20.42 -3.85 14.04
CA ILE A 315 19.91 -3.83 15.43
C ILE A 315 19.41 -5.21 15.82
N THR A 316 18.53 -5.80 15.02
CA THR A 316 17.93 -7.12 15.31
C THR A 316 18.98 -8.22 15.32
N LYS A 317 19.98 -8.15 14.42
CA LYS A 317 21.07 -9.12 14.38
C LYS A 317 22.01 -9.00 15.58
N THR A 318 22.33 -7.78 16.00
CA THR A 318 23.14 -7.54 17.20
C THR A 318 22.44 -8.08 18.44
N LEU A 319 21.13 -7.83 18.60
CA LEU A 319 20.36 -8.35 19.72
C LEU A 319 20.34 -9.88 19.75
N ILE A 320 20.08 -10.53 18.61
CA ILE A 320 20.09 -11.99 18.51
C ILE A 320 21.49 -12.57 18.73
N GLY A 321 22.53 -11.91 18.22
CA GLY A 321 23.92 -12.31 18.43
C GLY A 321 24.30 -12.31 19.91
N VAL A 322 23.94 -11.25 20.64
CA VAL A 322 24.19 -11.14 22.10
C VAL A 322 23.31 -12.10 22.91
N ALA A 323 22.04 -12.27 22.52
CA ALA A 323 21.09 -13.07 23.30
C ALA A 323 21.21 -14.58 23.06
N ILE A 324 21.67 -15.02 21.88
CA ILE A 324 21.63 -16.43 21.47
C ILE A 324 23.02 -16.91 21.02
N GLU A 325 23.66 -16.27 20.05
CA GLU A 325 24.91 -16.78 19.47
C GLU A 325 26.08 -16.76 20.45
N VAL A 326 26.30 -15.64 21.15
CA VAL A 326 27.39 -15.49 22.11
C VAL A 326 27.23 -16.47 23.29
N PRO A 327 26.06 -16.59 23.96
CA PRO A 327 25.86 -17.60 24.99
C PRO A 327 26.05 -19.03 24.47
N TYR A 328 25.58 -19.32 23.26
CA TYR A 328 25.73 -20.65 22.67
C TYR A 328 27.20 -21.01 22.41
N ASP A 329 27.99 -20.07 21.88
CA ASP A 329 29.43 -20.25 21.68
C ASP A 329 30.15 -20.48 23.02
N MET A 330 29.82 -19.69 24.04
CA MET A 330 30.38 -19.85 25.39
C MET A 330 30.01 -21.21 26.01
N MET A 331 28.78 -21.70 25.81
CA MET A 331 28.33 -22.98 26.36
C MET A 331 28.92 -24.19 25.64
N THR A 332 29.14 -24.11 24.32
CA THR A 332 29.53 -25.27 23.52
C THR A 332 31.01 -25.34 23.21
N VAL A 333 31.65 -24.20 22.98
CA VAL A 333 33.06 -24.08 22.56
C VAL A 333 33.91 -23.45 23.66
N GLY A 334 33.30 -22.79 24.64
CA GLY A 334 33.99 -22.14 25.76
C GLY A 334 34.62 -20.80 25.41
N THR A 335 34.58 -20.39 24.14
CA THR A 335 35.10 -19.11 23.64
C THR A 335 34.21 -18.56 22.54
N ILE A 336 34.24 -17.25 22.32
CA ILE A 336 33.48 -16.59 21.26
C ILE A 336 34.21 -16.81 19.94
N ILE A 337 33.52 -17.37 18.94
CA ILE A 337 34.10 -17.54 17.61
C ILE A 337 33.84 -16.26 16.80
N TYR A 338 34.85 -15.37 16.77
CA TYR A 338 34.70 -14.05 16.18
C TYR A 338 34.43 -14.06 14.66
N VAL A 339 35.03 -14.99 13.91
CA VAL A 339 34.90 -15.01 12.44
C VAL A 339 33.43 -15.24 12.01
N PRO A 340 32.73 -16.29 12.48
CA PRO A 340 31.30 -16.44 12.24
C PRO A 340 30.49 -15.23 12.73
N LEU A 341 30.75 -14.72 13.93
CA LEU A 341 29.99 -13.60 14.49
C LEU A 341 30.08 -12.33 13.60
N ILE A 342 31.28 -11.99 13.14
CA ILE A 342 31.53 -10.83 12.26
C ILE A 342 30.85 -11.04 10.90
N ILE A 343 31.05 -12.20 10.28
CA ILE A 343 30.44 -12.49 8.98
C ILE A 343 28.92 -12.48 9.09
N ASN A 344 28.36 -13.03 10.16
CA ASN A 344 26.92 -13.08 10.39
C ASN A 344 26.32 -11.69 10.60
N LEU A 345 27.07 -10.78 11.22
CA LEU A 345 26.68 -9.38 11.40
C LEU A 345 26.74 -8.58 10.09
N PHE A 346 27.83 -8.70 9.33
CA PHE A 346 28.09 -7.82 8.19
C PHE A 346 27.61 -8.35 6.84
N ALA A 347 27.53 -9.67 6.62
CA ALA A 347 27.15 -10.21 5.31
C ALA A 347 25.79 -9.70 4.79
N PRO A 348 24.71 -9.63 5.60
CA PRO A 348 23.44 -9.05 5.15
C PRO A 348 23.56 -7.55 4.77
N ILE A 349 24.41 -6.80 5.47
CA ILE A 349 24.63 -5.36 5.26
C ILE A 349 25.41 -5.14 3.96
N VAL A 350 26.50 -5.88 3.79
CA VAL A 350 27.32 -5.84 2.57
C VAL A 350 26.48 -6.21 1.36
N TYR A 351 25.64 -7.26 1.47
CA TYR A 351 24.70 -7.61 0.41
C TYR A 351 23.75 -6.45 0.05
N MET A 352 23.13 -5.81 1.04
CA MET A 352 22.22 -4.68 0.80
C MET A 352 22.92 -3.48 0.17
N ALA A 353 24.18 -3.21 0.56
CA ALA A 353 25.00 -2.18 -0.07
C ALA A 353 25.37 -2.52 -1.52
N LEU A 354 25.74 -3.78 -1.80
CA LEU A 354 26.05 -4.26 -3.15
C LEU A 354 24.82 -4.21 -4.06
N LEU A 355 23.65 -4.57 -3.55
CA LEU A 355 22.38 -4.40 -4.28
C LEU A 355 22.17 -2.96 -4.73
N ARG A 356 22.43 -1.99 -3.85
CA ARG A 356 22.27 -0.58 -4.19
C ARG A 356 23.11 -0.18 -5.40
N LEU A 357 24.35 -0.65 -5.48
CA LEU A 357 25.24 -0.37 -6.62
C LEU A 357 24.72 -1.00 -7.91
N GLY A 358 24.05 -2.16 -7.82
CA GLY A 358 23.45 -2.85 -8.95
C GLY A 358 22.11 -2.29 -9.45
N LEU A 359 21.46 -1.41 -8.69
CA LEU A 359 20.16 -0.82 -9.04
C LEU A 359 20.34 0.57 -9.66
N LYS A 360 20.26 0.63 -11.00
CA LYS A 360 20.26 1.87 -11.77
C LYS A 360 18.83 2.31 -12.04
N MET A 361 18.60 3.62 -12.09
CA MET A 361 17.31 4.15 -12.54
C MET A 361 17.10 3.92 -14.03
N PRO A 362 15.85 3.89 -14.50
CA PRO A 362 15.56 3.77 -15.92
C PRO A 362 16.17 4.95 -16.69
N GLY A 363 16.67 4.67 -17.90
CA GLY A 363 17.31 5.68 -18.75
C GLY A 363 16.35 6.32 -19.76
N ASP A 364 16.91 7.14 -20.66
CA ASP A 364 16.15 7.93 -21.66
C ASP A 364 15.28 7.08 -22.59
N THR A 365 15.70 5.85 -22.90
CA THR A 365 14.92 4.91 -23.72
C THR A 365 13.58 4.60 -23.07
N ASN A 366 13.57 4.45 -21.74
CA ASN A 366 12.36 4.21 -20.97
C ASN A 366 11.48 5.47 -20.92
N THR A 367 12.08 6.65 -20.73
CA THR A 367 11.38 7.94 -20.74
C THR A 367 10.67 8.18 -22.08
N ARG A 368 11.36 7.97 -23.21
CA ARG A 368 10.76 8.09 -24.55
C ARG A 368 9.62 7.09 -24.76
N ALA A 369 9.79 5.85 -24.31
CA ALA A 369 8.73 4.84 -24.39
C ALA A 369 7.49 5.23 -23.58
N MET A 370 7.67 5.79 -22.37
CA MET A 370 6.55 6.30 -21.58
C MET A 370 5.85 7.49 -22.24
N GLN A 371 6.62 8.43 -22.80
CA GLN A 371 6.07 9.59 -23.52
C GLN A 371 5.22 9.16 -24.71
N GLN A 372 5.75 8.24 -25.53
CA GLN A 372 5.04 7.68 -26.68
C GLN A 372 3.78 6.92 -26.24
N TYR A 373 3.86 6.16 -25.14
CA TYR A 373 2.71 5.49 -24.57
C TYR A 373 1.62 6.48 -24.17
N ALA A 374 1.98 7.52 -23.41
CA ALA A 374 1.03 8.53 -22.95
C ALA A 374 0.43 9.32 -24.13
N GLU A 375 1.23 9.59 -25.16
CA GLU A 375 0.76 10.24 -26.38
C GLU A 375 -0.30 9.40 -27.08
N ASN A 376 -0.01 8.12 -27.32
CA ASN A 376 -0.91 7.21 -28.02
C ASN A 376 -2.20 6.97 -27.22
N MET A 377 -2.10 6.86 -25.90
CA MET A 377 -3.24 6.66 -25.01
C MET A 377 -4.21 7.87 -25.01
N LEU A 378 -3.68 9.10 -25.09
CA LEU A 378 -4.48 10.32 -24.93
C LEU A 378 -4.90 10.97 -26.26
N TYR A 379 -4.05 10.88 -27.28
CA TYR A 379 -4.23 11.56 -28.58
C TYR A 379 -4.30 10.60 -29.77
N GLY A 380 -4.05 9.31 -29.56
CA GLY A 380 -4.12 8.27 -30.60
C GLY A 380 -5.47 7.56 -30.67
N ASP A 381 -5.57 6.61 -31.59
CA ASP A 381 -6.72 5.70 -31.74
C ASP A 381 -6.52 4.46 -30.85
N GLU A 382 -7.51 4.15 -30.02
CA GLU A 382 -7.48 3.09 -29.00
C GLU A 382 -7.21 1.70 -29.59
N SER A 383 -7.61 1.49 -30.85
CA SER A 383 -7.56 0.21 -31.54
C SER A 383 -6.18 -0.18 -32.10
N GLN A 384 -5.22 0.75 -32.19
CA GLN A 384 -3.91 0.53 -32.82
C GLN A 384 -2.76 0.31 -31.83
N VAL A 385 -3.12 0.06 -30.58
CA VAL A 385 -2.21 0.13 -29.44
C VAL A 385 -1.61 -1.24 -29.15
N ASN A 386 -0.68 -1.69 -30.01
CA ASN A 386 0.25 -2.80 -29.71
C ASN A 386 1.30 -2.34 -28.67
N LEU A 387 0.87 -1.78 -27.54
CA LEU A 387 1.77 -1.17 -26.55
C LEU A 387 2.34 -2.17 -25.54
N PHE A 388 1.91 -3.43 -25.57
CA PHE A 388 2.43 -4.46 -24.68
C PHE A 388 2.82 -5.75 -25.38
N PRO A 389 3.81 -6.48 -24.84
CA PRO A 389 3.95 -7.89 -25.11
C PRO A 389 2.68 -8.62 -24.66
N SER A 390 2.08 -9.44 -25.53
CA SER A 390 1.05 -10.39 -25.13
C SER A 390 1.58 -11.20 -23.94
N PRO A 391 0.77 -11.45 -22.89
CA PRO A 391 1.21 -12.25 -21.77
C PRO A 391 1.60 -13.63 -22.30
N LYS A 392 2.90 -13.93 -22.30
CA LYS A 392 3.40 -15.22 -22.77
C LYS A 392 3.03 -16.28 -21.73
N LYS A 393 2.23 -17.26 -22.14
CA LYS A 393 1.99 -18.48 -21.36
C LYS A 393 3.32 -19.21 -21.20
N SER A 394 3.95 -19.07 -20.04
CA SER A 394 5.17 -19.81 -19.74
C SER A 394 4.82 -21.11 -19.01
N ILE A 395 4.38 -22.11 -19.78
CA ILE A 395 4.24 -23.47 -19.27
C ILE A 395 5.63 -24.09 -19.33
N TYR A 396 6.35 -24.05 -18.21
CA TYR A 396 7.66 -24.68 -18.12
C TYR A 396 7.51 -26.21 -17.96
N PRO A 397 8.19 -27.02 -18.79
CA PRO A 397 8.23 -28.47 -18.64
C PRO A 397 8.68 -28.92 -17.25
N ILE A 398 8.27 -30.13 -16.82
CA ILE A 398 8.65 -30.69 -15.51
C ILE A 398 10.18 -30.73 -15.31
N GLY A 399 10.94 -30.98 -16.38
CA GLY A 399 12.41 -30.97 -16.35
C GLY A 399 13.00 -29.64 -15.87
N PHE A 400 12.39 -28.50 -16.22
CA PHE A 400 12.82 -27.20 -15.72
C PHE A 400 12.55 -27.04 -14.22
N ARG A 401 11.46 -27.61 -13.69
CA ARG A 401 11.18 -27.59 -12.25
C ARG A 401 12.16 -28.44 -11.46
N ILE A 402 12.52 -29.61 -11.99
CA ILE A 402 13.54 -30.48 -11.41
C ILE A 402 14.91 -29.79 -11.43
N ALA A 403 15.31 -29.22 -12.57
CA ALA A 403 16.53 -28.45 -12.69
C ALA A 403 16.57 -27.26 -11.71
N TYR A 404 15.43 -26.59 -11.53
CA TYR A 404 15.30 -25.52 -10.54
C TYR A 404 15.43 -26.01 -9.09
N GLY A 405 14.88 -27.18 -8.76
CA GLY A 405 15.06 -27.80 -7.44
C GLY A 405 16.51 -28.21 -7.17
N LEU A 406 17.17 -28.82 -8.16
CA LEU A 406 18.60 -29.18 -8.07
C LEU A 406 19.49 -27.95 -7.92
N MET A 407 19.17 -26.86 -8.62
CA MET A 407 19.84 -25.57 -8.45
C MET A 407 19.75 -25.09 -7.00
N PHE A 408 18.57 -25.17 -6.40
CA PHE A 408 18.34 -24.73 -5.02
C PHE A 408 19.25 -25.50 -4.04
N LEU A 409 19.31 -26.82 -4.21
CA LEU A 409 20.18 -27.71 -3.42
C LEU A 409 21.66 -27.38 -3.64
N LEU A 410 22.06 -27.10 -4.89
CA LEU A 410 23.43 -26.71 -5.21
C LEU A 410 23.81 -25.41 -4.52
N VAL A 411 22.98 -24.37 -4.61
CA VAL A 411 23.28 -23.06 -3.99
C VAL A 411 23.35 -23.18 -2.47
N PHE A 412 22.40 -23.85 -1.83
CA PHE A 412 22.43 -24.06 -0.37
C PHE A 412 23.55 -24.99 0.06
N GLY A 413 23.89 -26.00 -0.73
CA GLY A 413 25.02 -26.87 -0.48
C GLY A 413 26.33 -26.08 -0.47
N LEU A 414 26.58 -25.28 -1.52
CA LEU A 414 27.76 -24.42 -1.62
C LEU A 414 27.85 -23.40 -0.48
N VAL A 415 26.74 -22.72 -0.15
CA VAL A 415 26.76 -21.74 0.95
C VAL A 415 27.00 -22.45 2.29
N THR A 416 26.40 -23.60 2.53
CA THR A 416 26.62 -24.38 3.75
C THR A 416 28.08 -24.84 3.87
N ASP A 417 28.67 -25.33 2.78
CA ASP A 417 30.08 -25.73 2.73
C ASP A 417 31.02 -24.56 3.05
N ILE A 418 30.74 -23.38 2.48
CA ILE A 418 31.47 -22.14 2.79
C ILE A 418 31.33 -21.79 4.28
N LEU A 419 30.12 -21.86 4.86
CA LEU A 419 29.90 -21.54 6.27
C LEU A 419 30.62 -22.51 7.20
N ILE A 420 30.59 -23.82 6.90
CA ILE A 420 31.32 -24.84 7.67
C ILE A 420 32.83 -24.57 7.62
N THR A 421 33.36 -24.28 6.43
CA THR A 421 34.78 -23.94 6.24
C THR A 421 35.20 -22.68 7.02
N LEU A 422 34.28 -21.74 7.21
CA LEU A 422 34.47 -20.52 8.00
C LEU A 422 34.30 -20.73 9.52
N GLY A 423 34.03 -21.96 9.97
CA GLY A 423 33.91 -22.32 11.38
C GLY A 423 32.54 -22.01 11.98
N PHE A 424 31.49 -21.84 11.18
CA PHE A 424 30.14 -21.66 11.70
C PHE A 424 29.64 -22.92 12.39
N ASN A 425 29.09 -22.76 13.60
CA ASN A 425 28.27 -23.81 14.21
C ASN A 425 26.85 -23.82 13.60
N TRP A 426 26.08 -24.87 13.90
CA TRP A 426 24.74 -25.02 13.31
C TRP A 426 23.77 -23.91 13.74
N VAL A 427 23.88 -23.35 14.95
CA VAL A 427 23.04 -22.24 15.44
C VAL A 427 23.34 -20.97 14.66
N GLN A 428 24.61 -20.58 14.58
CA GLN A 428 25.08 -19.43 13.82
C GLN A 428 24.71 -19.58 12.33
N GLY A 429 24.84 -20.79 11.77
CA GLY A 429 24.47 -21.12 10.40
C GLY A 429 22.98 -20.93 10.13
N ILE A 430 22.10 -21.47 10.98
CA ILE A 430 20.64 -21.27 10.85
C ILE A 430 20.29 -19.79 10.94
N ILE A 431 20.84 -19.06 11.92
CA ILE A 431 20.59 -17.63 12.08
C ILE A 431 21.09 -16.86 10.86
N PHE A 432 22.26 -17.23 10.31
CA PHE A 432 22.78 -16.66 9.08
C PHE A 432 21.81 -16.83 7.91
N TYR A 433 21.31 -18.05 7.69
CA TYR A 433 20.33 -18.31 6.63
C TYR A 433 19.08 -17.45 6.78
N ILE A 434 18.53 -17.33 8.00
CA ILE A 434 17.34 -16.51 8.27
C ILE A 434 17.60 -15.04 7.93
N PHE A 435 18.68 -14.46 8.43
CA PHE A 435 18.98 -13.04 8.23
C PHE A 435 19.40 -12.72 6.80
N PHE A 436 20.20 -13.60 6.19
CA PHE A 436 20.62 -13.44 4.80
C PHE A 436 19.44 -13.57 3.85
N ALA A 437 18.55 -14.55 4.06
CA ALA A 437 17.30 -14.68 3.29
C ALA A 437 16.38 -13.46 3.49
N THR A 438 16.23 -12.98 4.72
CA THR A 438 15.44 -11.77 5.03
C THR A 438 16.01 -10.54 4.31
N ALA A 439 17.33 -10.34 4.33
CA ALA A 439 17.99 -9.25 3.61
C ALA A 439 17.80 -9.37 2.09
N ASN A 440 17.93 -10.58 1.54
CA ASN A 440 17.68 -10.86 0.13
C ASN A 440 16.25 -10.47 -0.29
N PHE A 441 15.27 -10.90 0.49
CA PHE A 441 13.87 -10.57 0.27
C PHE A 441 13.57 -9.06 0.40
N LEU A 442 14.08 -8.40 1.44
CA LEU A 442 13.92 -6.95 1.63
C LEU A 442 14.54 -6.17 0.48
N GLY A 443 15.74 -6.54 0.05
CA GLY A 443 16.41 -5.95 -1.11
C GLY A 443 15.63 -6.14 -2.41
N PHE A 444 15.12 -7.36 -2.64
CA PHE A 444 14.25 -7.63 -3.78
C PHE A 444 12.96 -6.79 -3.73
N ARG A 445 12.32 -6.69 -2.57
CA ARG A 445 11.11 -5.86 -2.37
C ARG A 445 11.40 -4.39 -2.67
N LEU A 446 12.52 -3.85 -2.21
CA LEU A 446 12.95 -2.47 -2.47
C LEU A 446 13.27 -2.24 -3.96
N SER A 447 13.85 -3.23 -4.64
CA SER A 447 14.12 -3.14 -6.09
C SER A 447 12.84 -2.96 -6.93
N ARG A 448 11.68 -3.40 -6.42
CA ARG A 448 10.39 -3.21 -7.11
C ARG A 448 10.04 -1.73 -7.28
N ILE A 449 10.49 -0.84 -6.39
CA ILE A 449 10.27 0.61 -6.52
C ILE A 449 10.82 1.13 -7.86
N VAL A 450 11.98 0.63 -8.29
CA VAL A 450 12.60 1.01 -9.57
C VAL A 450 11.91 0.29 -10.73
N ARG A 451 11.66 -1.02 -10.58
CA ARG A 451 11.02 -1.83 -11.63
C ARG A 451 9.60 -1.38 -11.96
N GLU A 452 8.88 -0.80 -11.00
CA GLU A 452 7.55 -0.21 -11.22
C GLU A 452 7.60 1.05 -12.10
N MET A 453 8.79 1.64 -12.31
CA MET A 453 9.04 2.74 -13.21
C MET A 453 9.66 2.29 -14.55
N GLU A 454 9.85 0.98 -14.77
CA GLU A 454 10.38 0.45 -16.03
C GLU A 454 9.24 -0.04 -16.93
N LEU A 455 9.03 0.64 -18.06
CA LEU A 455 8.16 0.15 -19.13
C LEU A 455 8.91 -0.79 -20.06
N VAL A 456 10.17 -0.46 -20.38
CA VAL A 456 11.03 -1.28 -21.25
C VAL A 456 12.10 -1.95 -20.40
N THR A 457 12.03 -3.29 -20.32
CA THR A 457 13.08 -4.06 -19.64
C THR A 457 14.33 -4.08 -20.52
N ASN A 458 15.42 -3.49 -20.05
CA ASN A 458 16.72 -3.71 -20.66
C ASN A 458 17.08 -5.20 -20.57
N LYS A 459 17.66 -5.76 -21.64
CA LYS A 459 18.12 -7.16 -21.63
C LYS A 459 19.10 -7.34 -20.47
N ALA A 460 18.81 -8.29 -19.58
CA ALA A 460 19.69 -8.63 -18.48
C ALA A 460 21.03 -9.12 -19.05
N GLY A 461 22.14 -8.58 -18.55
CA GLY A 461 23.46 -9.09 -18.88
C GLY A 461 23.70 -10.48 -18.27
N PHE A 462 24.75 -11.16 -18.72
CA PHE A 462 25.16 -12.45 -18.14
C PHE A 462 25.39 -12.36 -16.63
N LEU A 463 26.13 -11.34 -16.17
CA LEU A 463 26.44 -11.15 -14.75
C LEU A 463 25.20 -10.92 -13.88
N THR A 464 24.21 -10.15 -14.37
CA THR A 464 22.95 -9.97 -13.65
C THR A 464 22.13 -11.25 -13.57
N THR A 465 22.19 -12.08 -14.62
CA THR A 465 21.49 -13.38 -14.66
C THR A 465 22.10 -14.37 -13.67
N LEU A 466 23.44 -14.46 -13.62
CA LEU A 466 24.15 -15.30 -12.65
C LEU A 466 23.91 -14.84 -11.21
N ARG A 467 23.92 -13.53 -10.97
CA ARG A 467 23.59 -12.95 -9.68
C ARG A 467 22.18 -13.32 -9.23
N ASP A 468 21.18 -13.10 -10.10
CA ASP A 468 19.80 -13.42 -9.81
C ASP A 468 19.62 -14.93 -9.57
N PHE A 469 20.35 -15.79 -10.28
CA PHE A 469 20.38 -17.24 -10.06
C PHE A 469 20.80 -17.62 -8.63
N ILE A 470 21.86 -17.01 -8.09
CA ILE A 470 22.37 -17.30 -6.73
C ILE A 470 21.41 -16.78 -5.65
N TYR A 471 20.83 -15.60 -5.85
CA TYR A 471 20.01 -14.95 -4.81
C TYR A 471 18.55 -15.40 -4.79
N MET A 472 18.00 -15.88 -5.91
CA MET A 472 16.61 -16.31 -5.99
C MET A 472 16.21 -17.33 -4.90
N PRO A 473 17.02 -18.35 -4.58
CA PRO A 473 16.72 -19.26 -3.48
C PRO A 473 16.53 -18.56 -2.12
N PHE A 474 17.40 -17.60 -1.81
CA PHE A 474 17.33 -16.82 -0.58
C PHE A 474 16.15 -15.84 -0.59
N ILE A 475 15.81 -15.25 -1.74
CA ILE A 475 14.63 -14.40 -1.87
C ILE A 475 13.36 -15.20 -1.58
N LEU A 476 13.23 -16.42 -2.10
CA LEU A 476 12.07 -17.28 -1.85
C LEU A 476 11.99 -17.74 -0.40
N LEU A 477 13.12 -18.13 0.20
CA LEU A 477 13.18 -18.47 1.63
C LEU A 477 12.79 -17.26 2.49
N GLY A 478 13.32 -16.08 2.18
CA GLY A 478 13.02 -14.84 2.89
C GLY A 478 11.57 -14.40 2.74
N GLN A 479 10.99 -14.59 1.55
CA GLN A 479 9.56 -14.38 1.32
C GLN A 479 8.72 -15.31 2.20
N TRP A 480 9.06 -16.60 2.25
CA TRP A 480 8.35 -17.56 3.10
C TRP A 480 8.43 -17.20 4.60
N ILE A 481 9.61 -16.79 5.08
CA ILE A 481 9.81 -16.29 6.45
C ILE A 481 8.92 -15.05 6.68
N SER A 482 8.99 -14.06 5.78
CA SER A 482 8.21 -12.83 5.87
C SER A 482 6.70 -13.09 5.84
N ASP A 483 6.20 -14.00 5.01
CA ASP A 483 4.77 -14.31 4.89
C ASP A 483 4.24 -15.03 6.14
N LYS A 484 5.10 -15.76 6.87
CA LYS A 484 4.76 -16.34 8.17
C LYS A 484 4.81 -15.32 9.30
N TYR A 485 5.82 -14.45 9.34
CA TYR A 485 5.98 -13.40 10.36
C TYR A 485 4.97 -12.25 10.20
N SER A 486 4.67 -11.81 8.97
CA SER A 486 3.76 -10.69 8.68
C SER A 486 2.31 -10.92 9.10
N LYS A 487 1.91 -12.19 9.30
CA LYS A 487 0.57 -12.53 9.82
C LYS A 487 0.36 -12.08 11.26
N VAL A 488 1.45 -11.81 11.99
CA VAL A 488 1.40 -11.23 13.32
C VAL A 488 2.09 -9.87 13.21
N ASN A 489 1.32 -8.80 13.05
CA ASN A 489 1.86 -7.44 13.04
C ASN A 489 2.31 -7.04 14.47
N ILE A 490 3.28 -7.77 15.03
CA ILE A 490 3.67 -7.74 16.45
C ILE A 490 4.11 -6.33 16.84
N VAL A 491 4.88 -5.65 15.98
CA VAL A 491 5.33 -4.28 16.22
C VAL A 491 4.15 -3.33 16.34
N ALA A 492 3.19 -3.39 15.41
CA ALA A 492 1.98 -2.58 15.49
C ALA A 492 1.15 -2.90 16.73
N MET A 493 0.99 -4.18 17.06
CA MET A 493 0.26 -4.63 18.25
C MET A 493 0.88 -4.10 19.53
N ILE A 494 2.22 -4.13 19.64
CA ILE A 494 2.95 -3.56 20.79
C ILE A 494 2.75 -2.05 20.84
N LEU A 495 2.89 -1.36 19.72
CA LEU A 495 2.68 0.09 19.65
C LEU A 495 1.24 0.47 20.02
N ASP A 496 0.24 -0.33 19.62
CA ASP A 496 -1.18 -0.15 19.97
C ASP A 496 -1.40 -0.32 21.48
N LEU A 497 -0.92 -1.43 22.04
CA LEU A 497 -1.20 -1.82 23.42
C LEU A 497 -0.37 -1.03 24.44
N ALA A 498 0.94 -0.91 24.21
CA ALA A 498 1.87 -0.36 25.18
C ALA A 498 1.99 1.17 25.12
N ILE A 499 1.65 1.79 23.98
CA ILE A 499 1.86 3.23 23.79
C ILE A 499 0.56 3.94 23.41
N GLU A 500 -0.14 3.52 22.34
CA GLU A 500 -1.32 4.23 21.83
C GLU A 500 -2.43 4.31 22.90
N LEU A 501 -2.81 3.16 23.47
CA LEU A 501 -3.89 3.08 24.45
C LEU A 501 -3.64 3.97 25.69
N PRO A 502 -2.50 3.87 26.41
CA PRO A 502 -2.21 4.75 27.54
C PRO A 502 -2.16 6.22 27.15
N LEU A 503 -1.48 6.54 26.04
CA LEU A 503 -1.32 7.92 25.59
C LEU A 503 -2.67 8.58 25.31
N LYS A 504 -3.54 7.96 24.52
CA LYS A 504 -4.86 8.51 24.17
C LYS A 504 -5.75 8.66 25.40
N THR A 505 -5.65 7.74 26.36
CA THR A 505 -6.39 7.83 27.64
C THR A 505 -5.96 9.05 28.45
N ILE A 506 -4.65 9.28 28.60
CA ILE A 506 -4.11 10.44 29.31
C ILE A 506 -4.54 11.74 28.61
N LEU A 507 -4.41 11.80 27.28
CA LEU A 507 -4.80 13.00 26.53
C LEU A 507 -6.29 13.33 26.69
N ARG A 508 -7.16 12.33 26.69
CA ARG A 508 -8.60 12.52 26.95
C ARG A 508 -8.86 13.08 28.35
N LEU A 509 -8.18 12.57 29.38
CA LEU A 509 -8.31 13.05 30.75
C LEU A 509 -7.87 14.51 30.89
N ILE A 510 -6.73 14.89 30.29
CA ILE A 510 -6.24 16.27 30.34
C ILE A 510 -7.23 17.21 29.61
N ARG A 511 -7.83 16.76 28.50
CA ARG A 511 -8.84 17.53 27.77
C ARG A 511 -10.09 17.78 28.63
N GLN A 512 -10.67 16.73 29.20
CA GLN A 512 -11.82 16.82 30.10
C GLN A 512 -11.53 17.73 31.31
N TRP A 513 -10.32 17.64 31.86
CA TRP A 513 -9.89 18.52 32.95
C TRP A 513 -9.80 20.00 32.52
N THR A 514 -9.34 20.25 31.29
CA THR A 514 -9.23 21.61 30.73
C THR A 514 -10.62 22.21 30.45
N GLU A 515 -11.52 21.41 29.88
CA GLU A 515 -12.93 21.79 29.66
C GLU A 515 -13.60 22.15 30.99
N PHE A 516 -13.47 21.29 32.01
CA PHE A 516 -13.98 21.55 33.35
C PHE A 516 -13.43 22.85 33.97
N ILE A 517 -12.14 23.13 33.83
CA ILE A 517 -11.54 24.39 34.32
C ILE A 517 -12.12 25.60 33.59
N ASN A 518 -12.34 25.51 32.29
CA ASN A 518 -12.89 26.61 31.51
C ASN A 518 -14.36 26.87 31.89
N GLU A 519 -15.17 25.82 32.01
CA GLU A 519 -16.56 25.94 32.49
C GLU A 519 -16.62 26.61 33.87
N LYS A 520 -15.72 26.21 34.79
CA LYS A 520 -15.64 26.82 36.13
C LYS A 520 -15.15 28.26 36.12
N LYS A 521 -14.38 28.69 35.11
CA LYS A 521 -13.99 30.09 34.94
C LYS A 521 -15.14 30.93 34.39
N ASP A 522 -15.95 30.38 33.48
CA ASP A 522 -17.10 31.09 32.89
C ASP A 522 -18.26 31.23 33.89
N GLU A 523 -18.33 30.37 34.91
CA GLU A 523 -19.28 30.47 36.03
C GLU A 523 -18.93 31.56 37.07
N ILE A 524 -17.68 32.02 37.13
CA ILE A 524 -17.18 33.05 38.07
C ILE A 524 -17.22 34.42 37.39
#